data_AF-A0A349VW94-F1
#
_entry.id   AF-A0A349VW94-F1
#
_cell.length_a   1.000
_cell.length_b   1.000
_cell.length_c   1.000
_cell.angle_alpha   90.00
_cell.angle_beta   90.00
_cell.angle_gamma   90.00
#
_symmetry.space_group_name_H-M   'P 1'
#
loop_
_entity.id
_entity.type
_entity.pdbx_description
1 polymer ?
#
loop_
_entity_poly.entity_id
_entity_poly.type
_entity_poly.pdbx_seq_one_letter_code
_entity_poly.pdbx_strand_id
1 'polypeptide(L)'
;MKKLIGCYLIILSIGPLCLKAQENLKFDDNFNVWNIQKGQSATVFAAKAYVRAHPSLKAAIVDSLSVGNVVTINSNPIKGNTLKNFYAPWYEISYSDGNSKKNGFIWLGLLALGKQTASDGSQYIYGFERFTKGINEQEQDHFSTGVKLIDANGNFLAEHTFPFAYSEQTFSQSKLLPAMVLQNVKHIIRIEFLGEACGIPSEYNYVAWTGRQLVDLPSRYSVSDAGVFYYDEKILFPSEHGKNNQIIYKYIEEGEVIDDNAENSNFRVTKKSEEFLWNGIGFEKLSKAK
;
A
#
# COMPACT_ATOMS: atom_id res chain seq x y z
N MET A 1 -57.47 45.49 0.86
CA MET A 1 -56.17 45.48 0.16
C MET A 1 -55.61 44.06 0.23
N LYS A 2 -55.67 43.31 -0.88
CA LYS A 2 -55.23 41.91 -0.97
C LYS A 2 -53.71 41.87 -1.08
N LYS A 3 -53.02 41.25 -0.11
CA LYS A 3 -51.57 40.99 -0.19
C LYS A 3 -51.35 39.64 -0.88
N LEU A 4 -50.59 39.66 -1.96
CA LEU A 4 -50.11 38.48 -2.68
C LEU A 4 -49.17 37.69 -1.76
N ILE A 5 -49.42 36.39 -1.61
CA ILE A 5 -48.49 35.41 -1.07
C ILE A 5 -47.70 34.87 -2.27
N GLY A 6 -46.43 35.27 -2.38
CA GLY A 6 -45.49 34.70 -3.33
C GLY A 6 -44.85 33.45 -2.74
N CYS A 7 -45.19 32.29 -3.28
CA CYS A 7 -44.45 31.04 -3.04
C CYS A 7 -43.14 31.08 -3.83
N TYR A 8 -42.00 31.16 -3.14
CA TYR A 8 -40.71 30.83 -3.73
C TYR A 8 -40.54 29.31 -3.73
N LEU A 9 -40.64 28.70 -4.91
CA LEU A 9 -40.22 27.34 -5.17
C LEU A 9 -38.69 27.30 -5.19
N ILE A 10 -38.09 26.78 -4.13
CA ILE A 10 -36.68 26.39 -4.11
C ILE A 10 -36.59 25.06 -4.87
N ILE A 11 -36.15 25.12 -6.12
CA ILE A 11 -35.79 23.93 -6.90
C ILE A 11 -34.44 23.46 -6.36
N LEU A 12 -34.45 22.46 -5.47
CA LEU A 12 -33.28 21.66 -5.16
C LEU A 12 -32.99 20.80 -6.40
N SER A 13 -32.09 21.26 -7.26
CA SER A 13 -31.50 20.42 -8.30
C SER A 13 -30.54 19.45 -7.62
N ILE A 14 -31.07 18.31 -7.18
CA ILE A 14 -30.28 17.13 -6.88
C ILE A 14 -29.71 16.67 -8.23
N GLY A 15 -28.53 17.17 -8.56
CA GLY A 15 -27.75 16.67 -9.69
C GLY A 15 -27.46 15.18 -9.46
N PRO A 16 -27.48 14.35 -10.52
CA PRO A 16 -27.17 12.94 -10.39
C PRO A 16 -25.74 12.79 -9.86
N LEU A 17 -25.60 12.22 -8.66
CA LEU A 17 -24.37 11.57 -8.22
C LEU A 17 -24.03 10.55 -9.31
N CYS A 18 -23.14 10.96 -10.21
CA CYS A 18 -22.60 10.09 -11.24
C CYS A 18 -21.85 8.97 -10.53
N LEU A 19 -22.47 7.79 -10.52
CA LEU A 19 -21.81 6.49 -10.43
C LEU A 19 -20.80 6.39 -11.58
N LYS A 20 -19.59 6.91 -11.34
CA LYS A 20 -18.40 6.78 -12.19
C LYS A 20 -17.24 6.23 -11.36
N ALA A 21 -17.49 5.22 -10.53
CA ALA A 21 -16.46 4.55 -9.73
C ALA A 21 -15.52 3.63 -10.56
N GLN A 22 -15.51 3.72 -11.90
CA GLN A 22 -14.65 2.92 -12.77
C GLN A 22 -13.56 3.72 -13.52
N GLU A 23 -13.34 5.01 -13.23
CA GLU A 23 -12.34 5.83 -13.95
C GLU A 23 -11.01 6.10 -13.21
N ASN A 24 -10.83 5.61 -11.97
CA ASN A 24 -9.74 6.13 -11.10
C ASN A 24 -8.52 5.21 -10.88
N LEU A 25 -8.45 4.01 -11.48
CA LEU A 25 -7.20 3.23 -11.53
C LEU A 25 -6.45 3.51 -12.82
N LYS A 26 -5.52 4.47 -12.74
CA LYS A 26 -4.75 5.00 -13.88
C LYS A 26 -3.38 4.35 -14.04
N PHE A 27 -3.22 3.07 -13.65
CA PHE A 27 -1.98 2.39 -13.98
C PHE A 27 -1.89 2.20 -15.49
N ASP A 28 -0.87 2.79 -16.07
CA ASP A 28 -0.58 2.69 -17.49
C ASP A 28 0.91 2.40 -17.71
N ASP A 29 1.38 2.57 -18.95
CA ASP A 29 2.78 2.30 -19.30
C ASP A 29 3.74 3.30 -18.62
N ASN A 30 3.30 4.53 -18.39
CA ASN A 30 4.13 5.63 -17.89
C ASN A 30 3.93 5.91 -16.40
N PHE A 31 2.80 5.50 -15.82
CA PHE A 31 2.46 5.76 -14.43
C PHE A 31 2.07 4.48 -13.69
N ASN A 32 2.83 4.17 -12.64
CA ASN A 32 2.56 3.09 -11.69
C ASN A 32 3.38 3.29 -10.41
N VAL A 33 2.99 2.61 -9.33
CA VAL A 33 3.65 2.74 -8.01
C VAL A 33 4.99 2.00 -7.87
N TRP A 34 5.41 1.17 -8.84
CA TRP A 34 6.73 0.51 -8.80
C TRP A 34 7.86 1.51 -8.99
N ASN A 35 7.62 2.58 -9.77
CA ASN A 35 8.61 3.62 -10.10
C ASN A 35 9.97 3.06 -10.57
N ILE A 36 9.94 1.91 -11.24
CA ILE A 36 11.15 1.22 -11.69
C ILE A 36 11.66 1.77 -13.02
N GLN A 37 12.98 1.89 -13.15
CA GLN A 37 13.64 2.46 -14.32
C GLN A 37 14.62 1.48 -14.97
N LYS A 38 14.91 1.72 -16.25
CA LYS A 38 15.96 0.99 -16.97
C LYS A 38 17.29 1.08 -16.23
N GLY A 39 17.96 -0.07 -16.10
CA GLY A 39 19.22 -0.24 -15.39
C GLY A 39 19.05 -0.65 -13.92
N GLN A 40 17.85 -0.53 -13.34
CA GLN A 40 17.61 -0.94 -11.97
C GLN A 40 17.38 -2.45 -11.85
N SER A 41 17.66 -2.99 -10.67
CA SER A 41 17.31 -4.37 -10.32
C SER A 41 15.92 -4.45 -9.71
N ALA A 42 15.18 -5.50 -10.04
CA ALA A 42 13.89 -5.84 -9.45
C ALA A 42 13.92 -7.24 -8.85
N THR A 43 13.10 -7.49 -7.83
CA THR A 43 12.95 -8.82 -7.24
C THR A 43 11.63 -9.44 -7.69
N VAL A 44 11.63 -10.70 -8.08
CA VAL A 44 10.41 -11.44 -8.43
C VAL A 44 9.57 -11.64 -7.17
N PHE A 45 8.31 -11.21 -7.24
CA PHE A 45 7.34 -11.33 -6.14
C PHE A 45 6.40 -12.53 -6.31
N ALA A 46 6.02 -12.83 -7.55
CA ALA A 46 5.18 -14.00 -7.83
C ALA A 46 5.90 -15.30 -7.44
N ALA A 47 5.15 -16.29 -6.94
CA ALA A 47 5.71 -17.61 -6.65
C ALA A 47 6.40 -18.23 -7.89
N LYS A 48 5.80 -17.99 -9.07
CA LYS A 48 6.37 -18.31 -10.37
C LYS A 48 6.10 -17.16 -11.33
N ALA A 49 7.16 -16.59 -11.90
CA ALA A 49 7.10 -15.53 -12.89
C ALA A 49 7.56 -16.04 -14.26
N TYR A 50 6.67 -16.02 -15.25
CA TYR A 50 7.01 -16.45 -16.60
C TYR A 50 7.79 -15.38 -17.35
N VAL A 51 8.93 -15.77 -17.91
CA VAL A 51 9.71 -14.98 -18.85
C VAL A 51 9.26 -15.35 -20.27
N ARG A 52 8.98 -14.34 -21.09
CA ARG A 52 8.42 -14.54 -22.44
C ARG A 52 9.37 -14.06 -23.52
N ALA A 53 9.22 -14.63 -24.72
CA ALA A 53 10.03 -14.28 -25.89
C ALA A 53 9.80 -12.84 -26.39
N HIS A 54 8.60 -12.30 -26.20
CA HIS A 54 8.22 -10.93 -26.57
C HIS A 54 7.13 -10.41 -25.59
N PRO A 55 6.87 -9.10 -25.49
CA PRO A 55 6.01 -8.50 -24.46
C PRO A 55 4.52 -8.72 -24.76
N SER A 56 4.05 -9.95 -24.57
CA SER A 56 2.66 -10.34 -24.82
C SER A 56 2.28 -11.60 -24.06
N LEU A 57 1.04 -11.66 -23.58
CA LEU A 57 0.48 -12.89 -23.01
C LEU A 57 0.37 -14.06 -23.98
N LYS A 58 0.38 -13.79 -25.29
CA LYS A 58 0.35 -14.83 -26.34
C LYS A 58 1.74 -15.31 -26.74
N ALA A 59 2.79 -14.65 -26.28
CA ALA A 59 4.17 -15.02 -26.58
C ALA A 59 4.53 -16.36 -25.95
N ALA A 60 5.44 -17.10 -26.60
CA ALA A 60 6.02 -18.30 -26.02
C ALA A 60 6.71 -17.98 -24.67
N ILE A 61 6.51 -18.86 -23.69
CA ILE A 61 7.25 -18.85 -22.43
C ILE A 61 8.62 -19.45 -22.73
N VAL A 62 9.68 -18.69 -22.44
CA VAL A 62 11.07 -19.11 -22.68
C VAL A 62 11.77 -19.54 -21.40
N ASP A 63 11.28 -19.08 -20.24
CA ASP A 63 11.78 -19.48 -18.93
C ASP A 63 10.77 -19.17 -17.81
N SER A 64 11.08 -19.55 -16.58
CA SER A 64 10.36 -19.11 -15.38
C SER A 64 11.28 -18.84 -14.21
N LEU A 65 11.01 -17.78 -13.47
CA LEU A 65 11.71 -17.38 -12.27
C LEU A 65 10.86 -17.64 -11.02
N SER A 66 11.52 -17.98 -9.93
CA SER A 66 10.90 -18.15 -8.61
C SER A 66 10.90 -16.85 -7.83
N VAL A 67 10.04 -16.78 -6.82
CA VAL A 67 10.02 -15.69 -5.83
C VAL A 67 11.44 -15.43 -5.27
N GLY A 68 11.82 -14.17 -5.12
CA GLY A 68 13.15 -13.78 -4.64
C GLY A 68 14.23 -13.71 -5.72
N ASN A 69 14.04 -14.30 -6.91
CA ASN A 69 15.00 -14.12 -8.00
C ASN A 69 15.13 -12.65 -8.38
N VAL A 70 16.35 -12.23 -8.70
CA VAL A 70 16.65 -10.84 -9.08
C VAL A 70 16.82 -10.74 -10.58
N VAL A 71 16.20 -9.71 -11.16
CA VAL A 71 16.29 -9.38 -12.59
C VAL A 71 16.84 -7.96 -12.73
N THR A 72 17.45 -7.65 -13.86
CA THR A 72 17.81 -6.28 -14.26
C THR A 72 16.85 -5.81 -15.35
N ILE A 73 16.30 -4.61 -15.19
CA ILE A 73 15.42 -3.98 -16.16
C ILE A 73 16.25 -3.36 -17.30
N ASN A 74 16.01 -3.78 -18.54
CA ASN A 74 16.82 -3.39 -19.70
C ASN A 74 16.13 -2.42 -20.65
N SER A 75 14.82 -2.22 -20.53
CA SER A 75 14.03 -1.35 -21.39
C SER A 75 13.27 -0.27 -20.62
N ASN A 76 12.77 0.71 -21.35
CA ASN A 76 11.62 1.50 -20.92
C ASN A 76 10.36 0.62 -20.89
N PRO A 77 9.27 1.07 -20.24
CA PRO A 77 8.00 0.34 -20.27
C PRO A 77 7.54 0.10 -21.71
N ILE A 78 7.07 -1.12 -21.96
CA ILE A 78 6.45 -1.53 -23.23
C ILE A 78 4.98 -1.81 -22.95
N LYS A 79 4.11 -1.47 -23.92
CA LYS A 79 2.66 -1.64 -23.85
C LYS A 79 2.25 -2.91 -23.12
N GLY A 80 1.60 -2.70 -22.00
CA GLY A 80 1.19 -3.71 -21.03
C GLY A 80 -0.01 -4.56 -21.41
N ASN A 81 -0.39 -5.38 -20.43
CA ASN A 81 -1.63 -6.15 -20.43
C ASN A 81 -2.27 -6.09 -19.04
N THR A 82 -3.55 -6.44 -18.98
CA THR A 82 -4.25 -6.65 -17.72
C THR A 82 -4.14 -8.11 -17.31
N LEU A 83 -3.60 -8.37 -16.12
CA LEU A 83 -3.57 -9.67 -15.45
C LEU A 83 -3.93 -9.46 -13.99
N LYS A 84 -4.45 -10.49 -13.33
CA LYS A 84 -4.81 -10.41 -11.90
C LYS A 84 -5.70 -9.18 -11.61
N ASN A 85 -6.52 -8.80 -12.59
CA ASN A 85 -7.44 -7.65 -12.61
C ASN A 85 -6.81 -6.25 -12.56
N PHE A 86 -5.50 -6.09 -12.81
CA PHE A 86 -4.89 -4.77 -12.96
C PHE A 86 -3.97 -4.69 -14.16
N TYR A 87 -3.76 -3.47 -14.66
CA TYR A 87 -2.85 -3.20 -15.76
C TYR A 87 -1.42 -3.11 -15.25
N ALA A 88 -0.47 -3.69 -16.00
CA ALA A 88 0.94 -3.35 -15.84
C ALA A 88 1.69 -3.47 -17.18
N PRO A 89 2.73 -2.63 -17.41
CA PRO A 89 3.59 -2.72 -18.59
C PRO A 89 4.47 -3.97 -18.60
N TRP A 90 5.02 -4.26 -19.77
CA TRP A 90 6.11 -5.23 -19.93
C TRP A 90 7.47 -4.54 -19.90
N TYR A 91 8.48 -5.28 -19.49
CA TYR A 91 9.88 -4.87 -19.58
C TYR A 91 10.72 -5.98 -20.19
N GLU A 92 11.70 -5.60 -21.02
CA GLU A 92 12.83 -6.46 -21.30
C GLU A 92 13.69 -6.56 -20.03
N ILE A 93 14.09 -7.78 -19.69
CA ILE A 93 14.90 -8.08 -18.52
C ILE A 93 16.08 -8.96 -18.88
N SER A 94 17.09 -8.89 -18.03
CA SER A 94 18.14 -9.90 -17.95
C SER A 94 18.26 -10.47 -16.55
N TYR A 95 18.68 -11.72 -16.46
CA TYR A 95 18.84 -12.45 -15.20
C TYR A 95 19.91 -13.52 -15.35
N SER A 96 20.39 -14.01 -14.22
CA SER A 96 21.39 -15.08 -14.18
C SER A 96 20.71 -16.40 -13.84
N ASP A 97 21.04 -17.44 -14.60
CA ASP A 97 20.72 -18.82 -14.30
C ASP A 97 22.03 -19.60 -14.19
N GLY A 98 22.48 -19.77 -12.94
CA GLY A 98 23.85 -20.21 -12.65
C GLY A 98 24.89 -19.27 -13.29
N ASN A 99 25.67 -19.80 -14.22
CA ASN A 99 26.73 -19.06 -14.92
C ASN A 99 26.27 -18.41 -16.24
N SER A 100 25.01 -18.60 -16.64
CA SER A 100 24.50 -18.11 -17.91
C SER A 100 23.63 -16.88 -17.71
N LYS A 101 23.91 -15.81 -18.47
CA LYS A 101 23.03 -14.64 -18.56
C LYS A 101 21.94 -14.92 -19.59
N LYS A 102 20.68 -14.81 -19.16
CA LYS A 102 19.49 -14.97 -20.01
C LYS A 102 18.74 -13.64 -20.13
N ASN A 103 17.96 -13.52 -21.20
CA ASN A 103 17.13 -12.35 -21.47
C ASN A 103 15.70 -12.77 -21.80
N GLY A 104 14.76 -11.84 -21.69
CA GLY A 104 13.38 -12.02 -22.14
C GLY A 104 12.50 -10.89 -21.64
N PHE A 105 11.18 -11.10 -21.63
CA PHE A 105 10.21 -10.11 -21.23
C PHE A 105 9.42 -10.57 -20.00
N ILE A 106 9.20 -9.67 -19.06
CA ILE A 106 8.40 -9.91 -17.85
C ILE A 106 7.31 -8.85 -17.72
N TRP A 107 6.15 -9.27 -17.22
CA TRP A 107 5.06 -8.37 -16.87
C TRP A 107 5.33 -7.75 -15.50
N LEU A 108 5.29 -6.42 -15.39
CA LEU A 108 5.73 -5.68 -14.19
C LEU A 108 5.04 -6.15 -12.91
N GLY A 109 3.75 -6.49 -12.97
CA GLY A 109 3.00 -6.95 -11.79
C GLY A 109 3.40 -8.34 -11.25
N LEU A 110 4.42 -8.99 -11.81
CA LEU A 110 5.08 -10.16 -11.21
C LEU A 110 6.26 -9.80 -10.30
N LEU A 111 6.69 -8.54 -10.31
CA LEU A 111 7.83 -8.01 -9.55
C LEU A 111 7.36 -7.35 -8.26
N ALA A 112 8.23 -7.33 -7.25
CA ALA A 112 7.97 -6.66 -5.98
C ALA A 112 7.96 -5.14 -6.17
N LEU A 113 7.11 -4.47 -5.39
CA LEU A 113 7.11 -3.01 -5.24
C LEU A 113 8.35 -2.54 -4.47
N GLY A 114 8.79 -3.32 -3.49
CA GLY A 114 9.98 -3.01 -2.72
C GLY A 114 10.50 -4.22 -1.95
N LYS A 115 11.69 -4.04 -1.39
CA LYS A 115 12.42 -5.06 -0.62
C LYS A 115 13.18 -4.42 0.54
N GLN A 116 13.17 -5.09 1.68
CA GLN A 116 14.08 -4.83 2.80
C GLN A 116 14.87 -6.10 3.13
N THR A 117 16.11 -5.95 3.56
CA THR A 117 16.98 -7.07 3.97
C THR A 117 17.32 -6.91 5.45
N ALA A 118 17.03 -7.93 6.24
CA ALA A 118 17.39 -7.99 7.65
C ALA A 118 18.88 -8.28 7.83
N SER A 119 19.40 -8.07 9.04
CA SER A 119 20.81 -8.32 9.35
C SER A 119 21.22 -9.80 9.24
N ASP A 120 20.25 -10.72 9.37
CA ASP A 120 20.46 -12.16 9.16
C ASP A 120 20.42 -12.58 7.68
N GLY A 121 20.26 -11.62 6.76
CA GLY A 121 20.17 -11.84 5.32
C GLY A 121 18.77 -12.18 4.82
N SER A 122 17.79 -12.36 5.71
CA SER A 122 16.40 -12.60 5.30
C SER A 122 15.84 -11.39 4.56
N GLN A 123 15.02 -11.63 3.54
CA GLN A 123 14.43 -10.61 2.69
C GLN A 123 12.92 -10.52 2.90
N TYR A 124 12.45 -9.31 3.17
CA TYR A 124 11.04 -8.96 3.18
C TYR A 124 10.73 -8.26 1.87
N ILE A 125 9.90 -8.88 1.04
CA ILE A 125 9.43 -8.28 -0.22
C ILE A 125 7.93 -8.08 -0.15
N TYR A 126 7.42 -7.06 -0.83
CA TYR A 126 5.99 -6.82 -0.92
C TYR A 126 5.57 -6.42 -2.33
N GLY A 127 4.32 -6.69 -2.68
CA GLY A 127 3.78 -6.47 -4.02
C GLY A 127 2.30 -6.76 -4.11
N PHE A 128 1.70 -6.49 -5.28
CA PHE A 128 0.28 -6.75 -5.51
C PHE A 128 0.05 -8.17 -6.02
N GLU A 129 -0.87 -8.89 -5.35
CA GLU A 129 -1.28 -10.22 -5.77
C GLU A 129 -2.41 -10.18 -6.79
N ARG A 130 -3.38 -9.29 -6.60
CA ARG A 130 -4.50 -9.03 -7.51
C ARG A 130 -5.22 -7.75 -7.12
N PHE A 131 -6.01 -7.24 -8.04
CA PHE A 131 -7.01 -6.24 -7.76
C PHE A 131 -8.39 -6.89 -7.57
N THR A 132 -9.12 -6.44 -6.55
CA THR A 132 -10.43 -6.94 -6.19
C THR A 132 -11.40 -5.78 -6.20
N LYS A 133 -12.52 -5.94 -6.91
CA LYS A 133 -13.63 -4.99 -6.85
C LYS A 133 -14.44 -5.24 -5.59
N GLY A 134 -14.84 -4.16 -4.92
CA GLY A 134 -15.79 -4.22 -3.84
C GLY A 134 -17.10 -4.88 -4.28
N ILE A 135 -17.66 -5.76 -3.45
CA ILE A 135 -18.92 -6.44 -3.77
C ILE A 135 -20.16 -5.60 -3.41
N ASN A 136 -19.99 -4.55 -2.60
CA ASN A 136 -21.05 -3.63 -2.16
C ASN A 136 -20.45 -2.27 -1.77
N GLU A 137 -21.30 -1.30 -1.39
CA GLU A 137 -20.88 0.06 -1.00
C GLU A 137 -19.99 0.12 0.26
N GLN A 138 -19.91 -0.96 1.04
CA GLN A 138 -19.10 -1.03 2.26
C GLN A 138 -17.70 -1.56 1.99
N GLU A 139 -17.50 -2.31 0.90
CA GLU A 139 -16.20 -2.80 0.48
C GLU A 139 -15.63 -1.92 -0.63
N GLN A 140 -14.51 -1.26 -0.35
CA GLN A 140 -13.81 -0.48 -1.37
C GLN A 140 -13.00 -1.40 -2.30
N ASP A 141 -12.93 -1.01 -3.56
CA ASP A 141 -11.96 -1.50 -4.53
C ASP A 141 -10.54 -1.45 -3.95
N HIS A 142 -9.81 -2.57 -4.01
CA HIS A 142 -8.50 -2.66 -3.37
C HIS A 142 -7.55 -3.62 -4.09
N PHE A 143 -6.25 -3.35 -3.93
CA PHE A 143 -5.23 -4.34 -4.16
C PHE A 143 -5.12 -5.28 -2.97
N SER A 144 -5.10 -6.58 -3.25
CA SER A 144 -4.59 -7.57 -2.33
C SER A 144 -3.07 -7.44 -2.31
N THR A 145 -2.53 -6.82 -1.26
CA THR A 145 -1.09 -6.56 -1.10
C THR A 145 -0.47 -7.66 -0.26
N GLY A 146 0.47 -8.39 -0.84
CA GLY A 146 1.17 -9.47 -0.16
C GLY A 146 2.53 -9.02 0.36
N VAL A 147 2.93 -9.58 1.49
CA VAL A 147 4.27 -9.52 2.06
C VAL A 147 4.81 -10.93 2.10
N LYS A 148 6.02 -11.14 1.61
CA LYS A 148 6.70 -12.45 1.61
C LYS A 148 8.03 -12.34 2.31
N LEU A 149 8.32 -13.32 3.15
CA LEU A 149 9.58 -13.48 3.84
C LEU A 149 10.36 -14.63 3.20
N ILE A 150 11.61 -14.34 2.84
CA ILE A 150 12.55 -15.28 2.25
C ILE A 150 13.78 -15.33 3.14
N ASP A 151 14.33 -16.50 3.41
CA ASP A 151 15.57 -16.63 4.18
C ASP A 151 16.81 -16.20 3.37
N ALA A 152 17.97 -16.16 4.03
CA ALA A 152 19.25 -15.83 3.39
C ALA A 152 19.66 -16.79 2.25
N ASN A 153 19.10 -18.01 2.22
CA ASN A 153 19.38 -19.02 1.19
C ASN A 153 18.39 -18.96 0.02
N GLY A 154 17.41 -18.05 0.05
CA GLY A 154 16.39 -17.93 -0.98
C GLY A 154 15.16 -18.82 -0.76
N ASN A 155 15.02 -19.47 0.39
CA ASN A 155 13.84 -20.28 0.70
C ASN A 155 12.69 -19.39 1.17
N PHE A 156 11.50 -19.63 0.62
CA PHE A 156 10.26 -19.01 1.10
C PHE A 156 9.94 -19.49 2.52
N LEU A 157 9.66 -18.55 3.43
CA LEU A 157 9.36 -18.83 4.84
C LEU A 157 7.90 -18.59 5.20
N ALA A 158 7.36 -17.44 4.80
CA ALA A 158 6.01 -17.02 5.18
C ALA A 158 5.47 -15.98 4.21
N GLU A 159 4.14 -15.87 4.14
CA GLU A 159 3.44 -14.77 3.51
C GLU A 159 2.29 -14.28 4.37
N HIS A 160 1.91 -13.02 4.15
CA HIS A 160 0.71 -12.41 4.68
C HIS A 160 0.13 -11.47 3.63
N THR A 161 -1.18 -11.23 3.69
CA THR A 161 -1.88 -10.37 2.72
C THR A 161 -2.81 -9.42 3.44
N PHE A 162 -2.81 -8.15 3.04
CA PHE A 162 -3.71 -7.12 3.52
C PHE A 162 -4.29 -6.31 2.35
N PRO A 163 -5.49 -5.71 2.51
CA PRO A 163 -6.07 -4.86 1.47
C PRO A 163 -5.39 -3.49 1.45
N PHE A 164 -5.12 -2.96 0.26
CA PHE A 164 -4.70 -1.58 0.03
C PHE A 164 -5.70 -0.91 -0.91
N ALA A 165 -6.43 0.08 -0.41
CA ALA A 165 -7.41 0.83 -1.17
C ALA A 165 -6.70 1.96 -1.93
N TYR A 166 -6.37 1.72 -3.19
CA TYR A 166 -5.70 2.73 -4.01
C TYR A 166 -6.57 3.98 -4.16
N SER A 167 -6.01 5.12 -3.78
CA SER A 167 -6.63 6.44 -3.81
C SER A 167 -5.64 7.47 -4.36
N GLU A 168 -5.06 7.19 -5.53
CA GLU A 168 -4.14 8.07 -6.27
C GLU A 168 -2.73 8.25 -5.67
N GLN A 169 -2.29 7.35 -4.78
CA GLN A 169 -0.91 7.35 -4.30
C GLN A 169 0.09 7.12 -5.44
N THR A 170 1.16 7.90 -5.46
CA THR A 170 2.15 7.92 -6.56
C THR A 170 3.39 7.08 -6.24
N PHE A 171 3.65 6.83 -4.97
CA PHE A 171 4.87 6.21 -4.51
C PHE A 171 4.61 5.11 -3.49
N SER A 172 5.48 4.10 -3.49
CA SER A 172 5.54 3.12 -2.41
C SER A 172 6.95 2.98 -1.88
N GLN A 173 7.07 2.86 -0.56
CA GLN A 173 8.32 2.53 0.10
C GLN A 173 8.11 1.59 1.27
N SER A 174 9.21 1.13 1.85
CA SER A 174 9.18 0.32 3.04
C SER A 174 10.34 0.63 3.97
N LYS A 175 10.14 0.30 5.24
CA LYS A 175 11.18 0.33 6.27
C LYS A 175 11.10 -0.93 7.12
N LEU A 176 12.25 -1.53 7.40
CA LEU A 176 12.34 -2.60 8.38
C LEU A 176 12.62 -2.01 9.76
N LEU A 177 11.72 -2.24 10.69
CA LEU A 177 11.83 -1.84 12.09
C LEU A 177 12.24 -3.08 12.92
N PRO A 178 12.92 -2.87 14.06
CA PRO A 178 13.16 -3.95 15.02
C PRO A 178 11.84 -4.40 15.66
N ALA A 179 11.91 -5.30 16.65
CA ALA A 179 10.75 -5.79 17.40
C ALA A 179 9.92 -4.70 18.11
N MET A 180 10.46 -3.49 18.26
CA MET A 180 9.84 -2.38 18.99
C MET A 180 9.37 -2.77 20.42
N VAL A 181 10.10 -3.68 21.06
CA VAL A 181 9.83 -4.24 22.41
C VAL A 181 8.53 -5.08 22.49
N LEU A 182 7.86 -5.35 21.37
CA LEU A 182 6.74 -6.29 21.32
C LEU A 182 7.23 -7.73 21.54
N GLN A 183 6.53 -8.45 22.42
CA GLN A 183 6.84 -9.86 22.69
C GLN A 183 6.62 -10.71 21.44
N ASN A 184 7.49 -11.70 21.22
CA ASN A 184 7.42 -12.63 20.08
C ASN A 184 7.43 -11.93 18.72
N VAL A 185 8.06 -10.77 18.58
CA VAL A 185 8.29 -10.11 17.30
C VAL A 185 9.80 -10.08 17.04
N LYS A 186 10.21 -10.41 15.81
CA LYS A 186 11.61 -10.29 15.37
C LYS A 186 11.85 -8.98 14.64
N HIS A 187 11.03 -8.71 13.63
CA HIS A 187 11.06 -7.48 12.84
C HIS A 187 9.64 -7.08 12.46
N ILE A 188 9.46 -5.80 12.13
CA ILE A 188 8.23 -5.28 11.57
C ILE A 188 8.59 -4.63 10.23
N ILE A 189 7.97 -5.08 9.14
CA ILE A 189 8.03 -4.32 7.89
C ILE A 189 6.91 -3.29 7.90
N ARG A 190 7.28 -2.01 7.80
CA ARG A 190 6.35 -0.92 7.53
C ARG A 190 6.33 -0.68 6.02
N ILE A 191 5.16 -0.75 5.41
CA ILE A 191 4.92 -0.48 3.99
C ILE A 191 4.11 0.80 3.90
N GLU A 192 4.53 1.68 3.00
CA GLU A 192 3.97 3.00 2.84
C GLU A 192 3.49 3.16 1.40
N PHE A 193 2.29 3.70 1.25
CA PHE A 193 1.75 4.18 -0.02
C PHE A 193 1.49 5.67 0.15
N LEU A 194 2.24 6.51 -0.56
CA LEU A 194 2.31 7.94 -0.28
C LEU A 194 1.48 8.74 -1.28
N GLY A 195 0.68 9.64 -0.73
CA GLY A 195 0.01 10.72 -1.46
C GLY A 195 0.87 11.97 -1.43
N GLU A 196 1.25 12.49 -2.60
CA GLU A 196 2.12 13.68 -2.73
C GLU A 196 1.34 14.95 -3.07
N ALA A 197 0.01 14.90 -3.10
CA ALA A 197 -0.86 16.04 -3.39
C ALA A 197 -1.95 16.24 -2.33
N CYS A 198 -2.52 17.45 -2.29
CA CYS A 198 -3.60 17.81 -1.39
C CYS A 198 -4.79 16.86 -1.58
N GLY A 199 -5.37 16.40 -0.47
CA GLY A 199 -6.49 15.46 -0.45
C GLY A 199 -6.13 14.01 -0.77
N ILE A 200 -4.88 13.69 -1.14
CA ILE A 200 -4.45 12.30 -1.38
C ILE A 200 -3.90 11.70 -0.08
N PRO A 201 -4.49 10.61 0.46
CA PRO A 201 -4.03 10.02 1.71
C PRO A 201 -2.72 9.26 1.53
N SER A 202 -1.84 9.37 2.52
CA SER A 202 -0.72 8.46 2.72
C SER A 202 -1.10 7.36 3.71
N GLU A 203 -0.91 6.10 3.34
CA GLU A 203 -1.19 4.93 4.17
C GLU A 203 0.09 4.25 4.64
N TYR A 204 0.08 3.76 5.88
CA TYR A 204 1.20 3.08 6.52
C TYR A 204 0.70 1.78 7.14
N ASN A 205 1.09 0.67 6.54
CA ASN A 205 0.73 -0.68 6.94
C ASN A 205 1.91 -1.36 7.63
N TYR A 206 1.66 -2.10 8.70
CA TYR A 206 2.71 -2.71 9.51
C TYR A 206 2.45 -4.21 9.60
N VAL A 207 3.45 -5.01 9.22
CA VAL A 207 3.39 -6.46 9.30
C VAL A 207 4.54 -6.97 10.16
N ALA A 208 4.21 -7.62 11.27
CA ALA A 208 5.17 -8.19 12.20
C ALA A 208 5.53 -9.62 11.83
N TRP A 209 6.83 -9.93 11.82
CA TRP A 209 7.31 -11.31 11.79
C TRP A 209 7.47 -11.84 13.20
N THR A 210 6.66 -12.85 13.56
CA THR A 210 6.66 -13.42 14.91
C THR A 210 7.71 -14.52 15.13
N GLY A 211 8.49 -14.84 14.09
CA GLY A 211 9.30 -16.06 14.05
C GLY A 211 8.54 -17.32 13.62
N ARG A 212 7.21 -17.23 13.47
CA ARG A 212 6.34 -18.32 12.99
C ARG A 212 5.44 -17.88 11.83
N GLN A 213 4.84 -16.70 11.95
CA GLN A 213 3.93 -16.13 10.97
C GLN A 213 4.12 -14.61 10.84
N LEU A 214 3.75 -14.09 9.67
CA LEU A 214 3.58 -12.67 9.42
C LEU A 214 2.15 -12.28 9.84
N VAL A 215 2.00 -11.21 10.61
CA VAL A 215 0.68 -10.73 11.10
C VAL A 215 0.58 -9.22 11.06
N ASP A 216 -0.63 -8.71 10.90
CA ASP A 216 -0.87 -7.28 10.92
C ASP A 216 -0.60 -6.67 12.30
N LEU A 217 -0.20 -5.40 12.28
CA LEU A 217 -0.25 -4.48 13.40
C LEU A 217 -1.17 -3.31 13.00
N PRO A 218 -1.63 -2.48 13.97
CA PRO A 218 -2.49 -1.33 13.64
C PRO A 218 -1.86 -0.45 12.55
N SER A 219 -2.57 -0.26 11.45
CA SER A 219 -2.19 0.67 10.38
C SER A 219 -2.43 2.12 10.80
N ARG A 220 -1.85 3.07 10.06
CA ARG A 220 -2.16 4.50 10.21
C ARG A 220 -2.27 5.16 8.84
N TYR A 221 -2.98 6.28 8.76
CA TYR A 221 -2.96 7.10 7.56
C TYR A 221 -2.91 8.59 7.90
N SER A 222 -2.59 9.40 6.91
CA SER A 222 -2.58 10.87 7.02
C SER A 222 -3.05 11.49 5.72
N VAL A 223 -3.84 12.56 5.80
CA VAL A 223 -4.30 13.34 4.64
C VAL A 223 -4.43 14.80 5.05
N SER A 224 -4.17 15.72 4.12
CA SER A 224 -4.43 17.14 4.35
C SER A 224 -4.89 17.79 3.06
N ASP A 225 -5.85 18.71 3.21
CA ASP A 225 -6.26 19.67 2.19
C ASP A 225 -5.79 21.05 2.62
N ALA A 226 -4.89 21.64 1.84
CA ALA A 226 -4.08 22.77 2.25
C ALA A 226 -4.93 23.95 2.74
N GLY A 227 -4.85 24.23 4.04
CA GLY A 227 -5.51 25.37 4.68
C GLY A 227 -6.96 25.12 5.08
N VAL A 228 -7.55 23.98 4.73
CA VAL A 228 -8.96 23.65 5.03
C VAL A 228 -9.06 22.55 6.08
N PHE A 229 -8.33 21.46 5.88
CA PHE A 229 -8.49 20.26 6.68
C PHE A 229 -7.17 19.47 6.81
N TYR A 230 -6.99 18.81 7.94
CA TYR A 230 -6.03 17.72 8.04
C TYR A 230 -6.50 16.63 8.99
N TYR A 231 -6.04 15.42 8.72
CA TYR A 231 -6.18 14.26 9.57
C TYR A 231 -4.84 13.52 9.60
N ASP A 232 -4.30 13.32 10.80
CA ASP A 232 -3.02 12.64 11.01
C ASP A 232 -3.16 11.57 12.09
N GLU A 233 -2.67 10.37 11.77
CA GLU A 233 -2.54 9.28 12.72
C GLU A 233 -1.07 8.96 12.97
N LYS A 234 -0.73 8.75 14.25
CA LYS A 234 0.59 8.31 14.71
C LYS A 234 0.47 7.01 15.47
N ILE A 235 1.29 6.03 15.12
CA ILE A 235 1.49 4.81 15.91
C ILE A 235 2.66 5.04 16.85
N LEU A 236 2.48 4.66 18.11
CA LEU A 236 3.51 4.68 19.13
C LEU A 236 3.64 3.28 19.73
N PHE A 237 4.75 2.63 19.42
CA PHE A 237 5.11 1.30 19.91
C PHE A 237 5.70 1.35 21.34
N PRO A 238 5.76 0.19 22.03
CA PRO A 238 6.35 0.11 23.37
C PRO A 238 7.72 0.75 23.55
N SER A 239 8.63 0.55 22.60
CA SER A 239 9.97 1.15 22.65
C SER A 239 9.96 2.68 22.60
N GLU A 240 8.87 3.30 22.16
CA GLU A 240 8.75 4.74 21.95
C GLU A 240 8.02 5.44 23.10
N HIS A 241 7.08 4.75 23.77
CA HIS A 241 6.37 5.32 24.93
C HIS A 241 6.87 4.83 26.29
N GLY A 242 7.62 3.73 26.36
CA GLY A 242 8.23 3.23 27.60
C GLY A 242 7.24 2.80 28.70
N LYS A 243 6.02 2.39 28.32
CA LYS A 243 4.97 1.93 29.26
C LYS A 243 4.79 0.41 29.15
N ASN A 244 3.54 -0.07 29.12
CA ASN A 244 3.22 -1.47 28.96
C ASN A 244 3.72 -1.99 27.59
N ASN A 245 4.53 -3.06 27.60
CA ASN A 245 5.13 -3.66 26.41
C ASN A 245 4.15 -4.42 25.50
N GLN A 246 2.90 -4.53 25.91
CA GLN A 246 1.82 -5.14 25.13
C GLN A 246 0.87 -4.10 24.53
N ILE A 247 1.02 -2.80 24.82
CA ILE A 247 0.12 -1.78 24.30
C ILE A 247 0.78 -1.06 23.13
N ILE A 248 0.03 -0.89 22.04
CA ILE A 248 0.35 0.01 20.94
C ILE A 248 -0.66 1.14 20.98
N TYR A 249 -0.19 2.38 20.97
CA TYR A 249 -1.08 3.54 20.92
C TYR A 249 -1.23 4.03 19.49
N LYS A 250 -2.45 4.41 19.12
CA LYS A 250 -2.70 5.27 17.96
C LYS A 250 -3.20 6.62 18.45
N TYR A 251 -2.47 7.68 18.12
CA TYR A 251 -2.90 9.06 18.33
C TYR A 251 -3.48 9.59 17.04
N ILE A 252 -4.65 10.23 17.14
CA ILE A 252 -5.38 10.79 16.02
C ILE A 252 -5.54 12.28 16.29
N GLU A 253 -5.12 13.10 15.34
CA GLU A 253 -5.30 14.55 15.35
C GLU A 253 -6.04 14.97 14.08
N GLU A 254 -7.09 15.75 14.25
CA GLU A 254 -7.93 16.25 13.17
C GLU A 254 -8.08 17.76 13.35
N GLY A 255 -7.89 18.51 12.28
CA GLY A 255 -8.09 19.96 12.27
C GLY A 255 -8.98 20.38 11.12
N GLU A 256 -9.98 21.19 11.44
CA GLU A 256 -10.86 21.86 10.47
C GLU A 256 -10.74 23.37 10.67
N VAL A 257 -10.68 24.14 9.59
CA VAL A 257 -10.70 25.60 9.66
C VAL A 257 -12.02 26.11 10.26
N ILE A 258 -11.95 27.15 11.09
CA ILE A 258 -13.11 27.72 11.79
C ILE A 258 -13.83 28.76 10.93
N ASP A 259 -13.08 29.51 10.11
CA ASP A 259 -13.59 30.51 9.18
C ASP A 259 -12.70 30.54 7.92
N ASP A 260 -13.27 30.06 6.81
CA ASP A 260 -12.61 29.94 5.51
C ASP A 260 -12.23 31.31 4.91
N ASN A 261 -12.75 32.43 5.46
CA ASN A 261 -12.55 33.78 4.96
C ASN A 261 -11.53 34.60 5.77
N ALA A 262 -10.98 34.06 6.86
CA ALA A 262 -10.02 34.77 7.69
C ALA A 262 -8.61 34.76 7.07
N GLU A 263 -7.92 35.91 7.06
CA GLU A 263 -6.52 36.03 6.59
C GLU A 263 -5.54 35.10 7.34
N ASN A 264 -5.90 34.70 8.57
CA ASN A 264 -5.21 33.65 9.34
C ASN A 264 -6.21 32.55 9.67
N SER A 265 -6.03 31.37 9.06
CA SER A 265 -6.87 30.21 9.32
C SER A 265 -6.61 29.64 10.71
N ASN A 266 -7.54 29.89 11.63
CA ASN A 266 -7.60 29.21 12.92
C ASN A 266 -8.26 27.84 12.72
N PHE A 267 -7.64 26.79 13.25
CA PHE A 267 -8.18 25.43 13.20
C PHE A 267 -8.87 25.06 14.51
N ARG A 268 -10.04 24.44 14.42
CA ARG A 268 -10.61 23.64 15.50
C ARG A 268 -9.94 22.28 15.48
N VAL A 269 -9.14 21.99 16.51
CA VAL A 269 -8.38 20.74 16.62
C VAL A 269 -9.06 19.77 17.57
N THR A 270 -9.30 18.55 17.09
CA THR A 270 -9.78 17.41 17.87
C THR A 270 -8.67 16.39 18.01
N LYS A 271 -8.46 15.86 19.23
CA LYS A 271 -7.48 14.81 19.49
C LYS A 271 -8.16 13.58 20.09
N LYS A 272 -7.82 12.40 19.58
CA LYS A 272 -8.30 11.11 20.07
C LYS A 272 -7.12 10.14 20.23
N SER A 273 -7.34 9.14 21.06
CA SER A 273 -6.40 8.03 21.21
C SER A 273 -7.14 6.71 21.20
N GLU A 274 -6.50 5.73 20.58
CA GLU A 274 -6.90 4.33 20.57
C GLU A 274 -5.77 3.47 21.14
N GLU A 275 -6.13 2.40 21.81
CA GLU A 275 -5.19 1.46 22.41
C GLU A 275 -5.40 0.08 21.81
N PHE A 276 -4.31 -0.58 21.46
CA PHE A 276 -4.33 -1.93 20.91
C PHE A 276 -3.50 -2.83 21.80
N LEU A 277 -4.10 -3.91 22.29
CA LEU A 277 -3.43 -4.93 23.06
C LEU A 277 -2.83 -5.98 22.14
N TRP A 278 -1.51 -6.10 22.16
CA TRP A 278 -0.75 -7.15 21.51
C TRP A 278 -0.63 -8.38 22.41
N ASN A 279 -1.03 -9.54 21.91
CA ASN A 279 -1.05 -10.80 22.66
C ASN A 279 0.07 -11.78 22.24
N GLY A 280 1.03 -11.34 21.43
CA GLY A 280 2.12 -12.18 20.92
C GLY A 280 1.85 -12.89 19.59
N ILE A 281 0.59 -12.94 19.14
CA ILE A 281 0.20 -13.53 17.86
C ILE A 281 -0.67 -12.60 17.00
N GLY A 282 -1.20 -11.52 17.57
CA GLY A 282 -2.04 -10.52 16.93
C GLY A 282 -2.36 -9.38 17.89
N PHE A 283 -3.23 -8.47 17.46
CA PHE A 283 -3.68 -7.35 18.28
C PHE A 283 -5.21 -7.27 18.37
N GLU A 284 -5.68 -6.68 19.46
CA GLU A 284 -7.09 -6.37 19.68
C GLU A 284 -7.24 -4.89 20.06
N LYS A 285 -8.19 -4.19 19.43
CA LYS A 285 -8.51 -2.81 19.82
C LYS A 285 -9.25 -2.82 21.15
N LEU A 286 -8.71 -2.14 22.15
CA LEU A 286 -9.35 -2.00 23.45
C LEU A 286 -10.52 -1.01 23.33
N SER A 287 -11.71 -1.45 23.74
CA SER A 287 -12.83 -0.54 23.92
C SER A 287 -12.56 0.33 25.14
N LYS A 288 -12.81 1.64 25.03
CA LYS A 288 -12.84 2.50 26.21
C LYS A 288 -13.99 2.01 27.09
N ALA A 289 -13.71 1.67 28.34
CA ALA A 289 -14.75 1.45 29.33
C ALA A 289 -15.65 2.70 29.35
N LYS A 290 -16.96 2.49 29.19
CA LYS A 290 -17.97 3.56 29.26
C LYS A 290 -17.98 4.22 30.63
#